data_AF-A0A661B1K0-F1
#
_entry.id   AF-A0A661B1K0-F1
#
_cell.length_a   1.000
_cell.length_b   1.000
_cell.length_c   1.000
_cell.angle_alpha   90.00
_cell.angle_beta   90.00
_cell.angle_gamma   90.00
#
_symmetry.space_group_name_H-M   'P 1'
#
loop_
_entity.id
_entity.type
_entity.pdbx_description
1 polymer ?
#
loop_
_entity_poly.entity_id
_entity_poly.type
_entity_poly.pdbx_seq_one_letter_code
_entity_poly.pdbx_strand_id
1 'polypeptide(L)' 'MSTATMSLDALVEFLRSLDDRTKKYVFEHVFIISDTSPLSPAESRDLEMGLKEYRKGKTVEWHAGE' A
#
# COMPACT_ATOMS: atom_id res chain seq x y z
N MET A 1 -6.72 -21.66 17.26
CA MET A 1 -5.70 -20.74 16.70
C MET A 1 -4.61 -20.58 17.74
N SER A 2 -3.36 -20.91 17.41
CA SER A 2 -2.23 -20.67 18.31
C SER A 2 -1.65 -19.30 18.03
N THR A 3 -1.70 -18.41 19.01
CA THR A 3 -1.05 -17.10 18.95
C THR A 3 0.39 -17.24 19.45
N ALA A 4 1.36 -16.84 18.64
CA ALA A 4 2.76 -16.79 19.05
C ALA A 4 3.15 -15.34 19.34
N THR A 5 3.80 -15.10 20.47
CA THR A 5 4.35 -13.78 20.82
C THR A 5 5.81 -13.74 20.38
N MET A 6 6.18 -12.73 19.60
CA MET A 6 7.57 -12.50 19.21
C MET A 6 7.91 -11.01 19.37
N SER A 7 9.20 -10.71 19.59
CA SER A 7 9.66 -9.33 19.55
C SER A 7 9.60 -8.78 18.13
N LEU A 8 9.47 -7.46 18.00
CA LEU A 8 9.51 -6.79 16.70
C LEU A 8 10.82 -7.08 15.96
N ASP A 9 11.94 -7.11 16.69
CA ASP A 9 13.25 -7.40 16.12
C ASP A 9 13.32 -8.81 15.52
N ALA A 10 12.77 -9.81 16.22
CA ALA A 10 12.71 -11.18 15.73
C ALA A 10 11.81 -11.31 14.48
N LEU A 11 10.72 -10.55 14.42
CA LEU A 11 9.87 -10.46 13.23
C LEU A 11 10.65 -9.86 12.05
N VAL A 12 11.39 -8.78 12.28
CA VAL A 12 12.20 -8.13 11.23
C VAL A 12 13.29 -9.06 10.71
N GLU A 13 14.01 -9.76 11.58
CA GLU A 13 15.02 -10.74 11.16
C GLU A 13 14.40 -11.90 10.39
N PHE A 14 13.27 -12.43 10.85
CA PHE A 14 12.52 -13.45 10.13
C PHE A 14 12.17 -12.99 8.71
N LEU A 15 11.55 -11.81 8.57
CA LEU A 15 11.19 -11.25 7.27
C LEU A 15 12.41 -11.04 6.35
N ARG A 16 13.56 -10.63 6.91
CA ARG A 16 14.81 -10.46 6.14
C ARG A 16 15.35 -11.78 5.60
N SER A 17 15.18 -12.88 6.33
CA SER A 17 15.64 -14.22 5.93
C SER A 17 14.82 -14.86 4.82
N LEU A 18 13.62 -14.36 4.53
CA LEU A 18 12.75 -14.86 3.47
C LEU A 18 13.35 -14.57 2.08
N ASP A 19 13.07 -15.43 1.12
CA ASP A 19 13.37 -15.16 -0.29
C ASP A 19 12.48 -14.03 -0.85
N ASP A 20 12.91 -13.42 -1.95
CA ASP A 20 12.24 -12.24 -2.51
C ASP A 20 10.80 -12.50 -2.95
N ARG A 21 10.50 -13.71 -3.43
CA ARG A 21 9.13 -14.09 -3.82
C ARG A 21 8.24 -14.14 -2.58
N THR A 22 8.71 -14.76 -1.50
CA THR A 22 7.97 -14.84 -0.25
C THR A 22 7.83 -13.47 0.42
N LYS A 23 8.87 -12.62 0.40
CA LYS A 23 8.79 -11.23 0.88
C LYS A 23 7.71 -10.44 0.14
N LYS A 24 7.68 -10.55 -1.19
CA LYS A 24 6.66 -9.90 -2.03
C LYS A 24 5.25 -10.39 -1.68
N TYR A 25 5.07 -11.70 -1.53
CA TYR A 25 3.79 -12.26 -1.11
C TYR A 25 3.32 -11.73 0.25
N VAL A 26 4.21 -11.71 1.25
CA VAL A 26 3.91 -11.16 2.59
C VAL A 26 3.56 -9.68 2.51
N PHE A 27 4.31 -8.90 1.73
CA PHE A 27 3.99 -7.49 1.49
C PHE A 27 2.57 -7.31 0.91
N GLU A 28 2.26 -8.04 -0.15
CA GLU A 28 0.98 -7.96 -0.85
C GLU A 28 -0.23 -8.41 -0.02
N HIS A 29 -0.06 -9.33 0.92
CA HIS A 29 -1.20 -9.92 1.65
C HIS A 29 -1.34 -9.43 3.10
N VAL A 30 -0.25 -8.95 3.70
CA VAL A 30 -0.23 -8.48 5.10
C VAL A 30 -0.24 -6.97 5.18
N PHE A 31 0.46 -6.29 4.27
CA PHE A 31 0.66 -4.84 4.33
C PHE A 31 -0.20 -4.06 3.33
N ILE A 32 -0.70 -4.71 2.28
CA ILE A 32 -1.74 -4.14 1.41
C ILE A 32 -3.09 -4.52 2.01
N ILE A 33 -3.62 -3.65 2.86
CA ILE A 33 -5.07 -3.61 3.06
C ILE A 33 -5.63 -2.99 1.78
N SER A 34 -6.13 -3.84 0.88
CA SER A 34 -6.95 -3.36 -0.23
C SER A 34 -8.22 -2.79 0.36
N ASP A 35 -8.25 -1.48 0.59
CA ASP A 35 -9.48 -0.80 0.91
C ASP A 35 -10.36 -0.84 -0.35
N THR A 36 -11.30 -1.80 -0.35
CA THR A 36 -12.29 -1.95 -1.43
C THR A 36 -13.55 -1.14 -1.16
N SER A 37 -13.54 -0.25 -0.16
CA SER A 37 -14.65 0.66 0.05
C SER A 37 -14.79 1.61 -1.14
N PRO A 38 -16.01 2.09 -1.42
CA PRO A 38 -16.18 3.12 -2.44
C PRO A 38 -15.34 4.35 -2.11
N LEU A 39 -14.73 4.96 -3.12
CA LEU A 39 -14.02 6.23 -2.95
C LEU A 39 -14.95 7.26 -2.30
N SER A 40 -14.43 8.01 -1.34
CA SER A 40 -15.09 9.19 -0.85
C SER A 40 -15.27 10.23 -1.97
N PRO A 41 -16.16 11.22 -1.79
CA PRO A 41 -16.31 12.32 -2.74
C PRO A 41 -15.01 13.12 -2.96
N ALA A 42 -14.12 13.17 -1.97
CA ALA A 42 -12.81 13.83 -2.11
C ALA A 42 -11.89 13.00 -3.03
N GLU A 43 -11.70 11.72 -2.70
CA GLU A 43 -10.85 10.81 -3.48
C GLU A 43 -11.34 10.64 -4.93
N SER A 44 -12.65 10.63 -5.14
CA SER A 44 -13.23 10.59 -6.49
C SER A 44 -12.84 11.82 -7.33
N ARG A 45 -12.86 13.02 -6.72
CA ARG A 45 -12.45 14.26 -7.40
C ARG A 45 -10.96 14.28 -7.70
N ASP A 46 -10.14 13.80 -6.77
CA ASP A 46 -8.69 13.71 -6.95
C ASP A 46 -8.33 12.73 -8.07
N LEU A 47 -9.02 11.59 -8.14
CA LEU A 47 -8.87 10.64 -9.22
C LEU A 47 -9.28 11.23 -10.59
N GLU A 48 -10.43 11.91 -10.67
CA GLU A 48 -10.88 12.57 -11.90
C GLU A 48 -9.89 13.63 -12.39
N MET A 49 -9.37 14.46 -11.47
CA MET A 49 -8.35 15.45 -11.77
C MET A 49 -7.05 14.80 -12.25
N GLY A 50 -6.61 13.75 -11.55
CA GLY A 50 -5.46 12.94 -11.92
C GLY A 50 -5.55 12.38 -13.34
N LEU A 51 -6.70 11.78 -13.68
CA LEU A 51 -6.97 11.25 -15.02
C LEU A 51 -7.01 12.33 -16.09
N LYS A 52 -7.56 13.51 -15.78
CA LYS A 52 -7.64 14.63 -16.71
C LYS A 52 -6.25 15.20 -17.04
N GLU A 53 -5.38 15.31 -16.06
CA GLU A 53 -4.01 15.82 -16.25
C GLU A 53 -3.09 14.77 -16.88
N TYR A 54 -3.23 13.49 -16.51
CA TYR A 54 -2.55 12.37 -17.17
C TYR A 54 -2.84 12.33 -18.68
N ARG A 55 -4.12 12.49 -19.08
CA ARG A 55 -4.53 12.56 -20.50
C ARG A 55 -3.91 13.74 -21.26
N LYS A 56 -3.52 14.81 -20.55
CA LYS A 56 -2.85 15.98 -21.14
C LYS A 56 -1.33 15.84 -21.19
N GLY A 57 -0.77 14.70 -20.78
CA GLY A 57 0.68 14.50 -20.67
C GLY A 57 1.31 15.36 -19.58
N LYS A 58 0.51 15.85 -18.62
CA LYS A 58 0.99 16.64 -17.49
C LYS A 58 1.17 15.72 -16.29
N THR A 59 2.30 15.85 -15.62
CA THR A 59 2.55 15.17 -14.34
C THR A 59 1.78 15.91 -13.25
N VAL A 60 0.99 15.20 -12.47
CA VAL A 60 0.32 15.76 -11.29
C VAL A 60 1.30 15.69 -10.12
N GLU A 61 1.55 16.82 -9.47
CA GLU A 61 2.24 16.80 -8.18
C GLU A 61 1.33 16.13 -7.16
N TRP A 62 1.79 14.99 -6.65
CA TRP A 62 1.09 14.25 -5.62
C TRP A 62 1.40 14.86 -4.26
N HIS A 63 0.48 15.66 -3.71
CA HIS A 63 0.57 16.18 -2.35
C HIS A 63 0.12 15.10 -1.36
N ALA A 64 0.95 14.07 -1.14
CA ALA A 64 0.74 13.13 -0.04
C ALA A 64 0.97 13.87 1.29
N GLY A 65 -0.12 14.21 1.98
CA GLY A 65 -0.11 14.63 3.38
C GLY A 65 -0.36 16.11 3.61
N GLU A 66 -1.63 16.44 3.87
CA GLU A 66 -2.05 17.31 4.97
C GLU A 66 -3.07 16.55 5.83
#